data_AF-A0A3B8X5T1-F1
#
_entry.id   AF-A0A3B8X5T1-F1
#
_cell.length_a   1.000
_cell.length_b   1.000
_cell.length_c   1.000
_cell.angle_alpha   90.00
_cell.angle_beta   90.00
_cell.angle_gamma   90.00
#
_symmetry.space_group_name_H-M   'P 1'
#
loop_
_entity.id
_entity.type
_entity.pdbx_description
1 polymer ?
#
loop_
_entity_poly.entity_id
_entity_poly.type
_entity_poly.pdbx_seq_one_letter_code
_entity_poly.pdbx_strand_id
1 'polypeptide(L)' 'RKTWGHSMVVSPWGEILAELDEQGSGVATAEINVDGQLQLRRKFPALRHCRVL' A
#
# COMPACT_ATOMS: atom_id res chain seq x y z
N ARG A 1 -11.32 9.20 -22.97
CA ARG A 1 -10.51 9.39 -21.74
C ARG A 1 -9.63 8.16 -21.57
N LYS A 2 -8.30 8.30 -21.47
CA LYS A 2 -7.36 7.20 -21.18
C LYS A 2 -6.69 7.52 -19.84
N THR A 3 -6.75 6.58 -18.89
CA THR A 3 -6.04 6.67 -17.60
C THR A 3 -4.79 5.80 -17.65
N TRP A 4 -3.83 6.03 -16.75
CA TRP A 4 -2.59 5.25 -16.68
C TRP A 4 -2.85 3.77 -16.37
N GLY A 5 -3.69 3.47 -15.37
CA GLY A 5 -3.89 2.08 -14.89
C GLY A 5 -3.06 1.82 -13.64
N HIS A 6 -2.50 0.60 -13.50
CA HIS A 6 -1.52 0.23 -12.47
C HIS A 6 -2.01 0.43 -11.03
N SER A 7 -3.29 0.15 -10.78
CA SER A 7 -3.78 0.14 -9.39
C SER A 7 -3.09 -1.00 -8.63
N MET A 8 -2.56 -0.71 -7.45
CA MET A 8 -1.73 -1.65 -6.71
C MET A 8 -1.95 -1.60 -5.20
N VAL A 9 -1.64 -2.71 -4.54
CA VAL A 9 -1.49 -2.83 -3.08
C VAL A 9 -0.01 -2.96 -2.78
N VAL A 10 0.52 -2.13 -1.87
CA VAL A 10 1.95 -2.06 -1.58
C VAL A 10 2.20 -2.22 -0.08
N SER A 11 3.26 -2.94 0.28
CA SER A 11 3.70 -3.12 1.66
C SER A 11 4.33 -1.84 2.22
N PRO A 12 4.50 -1.72 3.56
CA PRO A 12 5.17 -0.58 4.17
C PRO A 12 6.62 -0.34 3.72
N TRP A 13 7.25 -1.33 3.08
CA TRP A 13 8.62 -1.26 2.56
C TRP A 13 8.72 -1.14 1.05
N GLY A 14 7.60 -0.89 0.35
CA GLY A 14 7.59 -0.67 -1.09
C GLY A 14 7.47 -1.94 -1.94
N GLU A 15 7.24 -3.10 -1.33
CA GLU A 15 6.95 -4.34 -2.07
C GLU A 15 5.54 -4.29 -2.66
N ILE A 16 5.40 -4.61 -3.95
CA ILE A 16 4.09 -4.69 -4.63
C ILE A 16 3.46 -6.05 -4.31
N LEU A 17 2.35 -6.03 -3.57
CA LEU A 17 1.63 -7.23 -3.14
C LEU A 17 0.59 -7.68 -4.18
N ALA A 18 0.03 -6.73 -4.92
CA ALA A 18 -0.85 -6.97 -6.05
C ALA A 18 -0.87 -5.74 -6.96
N GLU A 19 -0.96 -5.93 -8.27
CA GLU A 19 -1.04 -4.86 -9.28
C GLU A 19 -1.99 -5.27 -10.41
N LEU A 20 -2.72 -4.30 -10.97
CA LEU A 20 -3.51 -4.47 -12.18
C LEU A 20 -2.70 -4.01 -13.40
N ASP A 21 -2.34 -4.97 -14.26
CA ASP A 21 -1.62 -4.74 -15.51
C ASP A 21 -2.58 -4.27 -16.63
N GLU A 22 -2.38 -3.04 -17.12
CA GLU A 22 -3.02 -2.35 -18.27
C GLU A 22 -4.54 -2.57 -18.53
N GLN A 23 -5.06 -1.92 -19.58
CA GLN A 23 -6.37 -1.25 -19.51
C GLN A 23 -7.61 -2.17 -19.60
N GLY A 24 -8.37 -2.21 -18.51
CA GLY A 24 -9.69 -2.81 -18.39
C GLY A 24 -10.25 -2.65 -16.98
N SER A 25 -11.47 -3.13 -16.72
CA SER A 25 -11.91 -3.32 -15.34
C SER A 25 -11.26 -4.56 -14.76
N GLY A 26 -10.71 -4.46 -13.56
CA GLY A 26 -10.05 -5.56 -12.86
C GLY A 26 -10.13 -5.36 -11.35
N VAL A 27 -9.87 -6.44 -10.61
CA VAL A 27 -9.83 -6.44 -9.14
C VAL A 27 -8.52 -7.08 -8.69
N ALA A 28 -7.72 -6.33 -7.94
CA ALA A 28 -6.53 -6.84 -7.26
C ALA A 28 -6.86 -7.09 -5.78
N THR A 29 -6.37 -8.20 -5.25
CA THR A 29 -6.58 -8.59 -3.85
C THR A 29 -5.26 -9.00 -3.22
N ALA A 30 -5.04 -8.64 -1.96
CA ALA A 30 -3.87 -9.03 -1.18
C ALA A 30 -4.26 -9.28 0.27
N GLU A 31 -3.57 -10.20 0.93
CA GLU A 31 -3.72 -10.42 2.37
C GLU A 31 -2.99 -9.34 3.16
N ILE A 32 -3.62 -8.85 4.23
CA ILE A 32 -3.05 -7.80 5.08
C ILE A 32 -2.83 -8.34 6.49
N ASN A 33 -1.57 -8.35 6.93
CA ASN A 33 -1.22 -8.64 8.31
C ASN A 33 -1.33 -7.37 9.18
N VAL A 34 -2.48 -7.19 9.80
CA VAL A 34 -2.78 -6.03 10.67
C VAL A 34 -1.87 -5.99 11.90
N ASP A 35 -1.64 -7.14 12.54
CA ASP A 35 -0.77 -7.22 13.71
C ASP A 35 0.67 -6.84 13.38
N GLY A 36 1.18 -7.32 12.24
CA GLY A 36 2.49 -6.93 11.71
C GLY A 36 2.59 -5.43 11.47
N GLN A 37 1.56 -4.82 10.89
CA GLN A 37 1.51 -3.37 10.67
C GLN A 37 1.51 -2.58 11.99
N LEU A 38 0.75 -3.04 12.99
CA LEU A 38 0.71 -2.40 14.32
C LEU A 38 2.08 -2.48 15.02
N GLN A 39 2.73 -3.64 14.98
CA GLN A 39 4.07 -3.79 15.55
C GLN A 39 5.10 -2.92 14.82
N LEU A 40 5.02 -2.85 13.50
CA LEU A 40 5.90 -2.00 12.69
C LEU A 40 5.77 -0.53 13.09
N ARG A 41 4.54 0.00 13.21
CA ARG A 41 4.30 1.39 13.63
C ARG A 41 4.77 1.68 15.06
N ARG A 42 4.82 0.67 15.94
CA ARG A 42 5.40 0.81 17.30
C ARG A 42 6.92 0.90 17.26
N LYS A 43 7.57 0.05 16.45
CA LYS A 43 9.03 0.02 16.29
C LYS A 43 9.55 1.23 15.52
N PHE A 44 8.79 1.71 14.54
CA PHE A 44 9.13 2.86 13.70
C PHE A 44 7.98 3.88 13.70
N PRO A 45 7.87 4.73 14.73
CA PRO A 45 6.74 5.64 14.92
C PRO A 45 6.86 6.92 14.09
N ALA A 46 7.17 6.80 12.80
CA ALA A 46 7.41 7.95 11.91
C ALA A 46 6.27 8.97 11.91
N LEU A 47 5.01 8.49 12.01
CA LEU A 47 3.83 9.35 12.08
C LEU A 47 3.79 10.25 13.33
N ARG A 48 4.48 9.88 14.43
CA ARG A 48 4.56 10.72 15.65
C ARG A 48 5.53 11.88 15.48
N HIS A 49 6.54 11.73 14.62
CA HIS A 49 7.53 12.77 14.35
C HIS A 49 7.09 13.69 13.20
N CYS A 50 6.10 13.25 12.41
CA CYS A 50 5.57 14.03 11.30
C CYS A 50 4.83 15.25 11.86
N ARG A 51 5.37 16.45 11.62
CA ARG A 51 4.66 17.71 11.85
C ARG A 51 3.67 17.91 10.71
N VAL A 52 2.38 17.86 11.04
CA VAL A 52 1.33 18.27 10.10
C VAL A 52 1.36 19.79 10.01
N LEU A 53 1.50 20.33 8.80
CA LEU A 53 1.48 21.77 8.51
C LEU A 53 0.06 22.33 8.56
#